data_AF-A0A3M0YCI7-F1
#
_entry.id   AF-A0A3M0YCI7-F1
#
_cell.length_a   1.000
_cell.length_b   1.000
_cell.length_c   1.000
_cell.angle_alpha   90.00
_cell.angle_beta   90.00
_cell.angle_gamma   90.00
#
_symmetry.space_group_name_H-M   'P 1'
#
loop_
_entity.id
_entity.type
_entity.pdbx_description
1 polymer ?
#
loop_
_entity_poly.entity_id
_entity_poly.type
_entity_poly.pdbx_seq_one_letter_code
_entity_poly.pdbx_strand_id
1 'polypeptide(L)' 'MSSMEISNLTKRMFARMFEQGRRFDGRGLLDFRELVVEEGVSNKAEGSARAKLGKSEVVVGVKMSVGEPFPDSPNKG' A
#
# COMPACT_ATOMS: atom_id res chain seq x y z
N MET A 1 -6.93 15.30 11.90
CA MET A 1 -6.46 14.04 12.51
C MET A 1 -5.30 14.38 13.42
N SER A 2 -5.44 14.13 14.72
CA SER A 2 -4.41 14.48 15.72
C SER A 2 -3.15 13.66 15.46
N SER A 3 -2.00 14.31 15.28
CA SER A 3 -0.71 13.64 15.31
C SER A 3 -0.47 13.15 16.73
N MET A 4 -0.59 11.84 16.94
CA MET A 4 -0.35 11.23 18.24
C MET A 4 1.14 11.39 18.57
N GLU A 5 1.47 12.19 19.58
CA GLU A 5 2.86 12.33 20.04
C GLU A 5 3.35 10.98 20.57
N ILE A 6 4.38 10.43 19.92
CA ILE A 6 4.97 9.16 20.30
C ILE A 6 5.89 9.40 21.50
N SER A 7 5.63 8.72 22.61
CA SER A 7 6.50 8.73 23.80
C SER A 7 7.95 8.41 23.44
N ASN A 8 8.87 9.16 24.03
CA ASN A 8 10.32 8.92 23.89
C ASN A 8 10.73 7.52 24.35
N LEU A 9 9.97 6.88 25.25
CA LEU A 9 10.21 5.51 25.68
C LEU A 9 9.98 4.52 24.52
N THR A 10 8.89 4.66 23.78
CA THR A 10 8.55 3.79 22.66
C THR A 10 9.60 3.89 21.55
N LYS A 11 10.09 5.11 21.26
CA LYS A 11 11.18 5.32 20.29
C LYS A 11 12.47 4.59 20.70
N ARG A 12 12.90 4.73 21.96
CA ARG A 12 14.10 4.06 22.49
C ARG A 12 13.95 2.54 22.49
N MET A 13 12.76 2.03 22.78
CA MET A 13 12.47 0.60 22.74
C MET A 13 12.65 0.05 21.32
N PHE A 14 12.05 0.70 20.31
CA PHE A 14 12.22 0.28 18.92
C PHE A 14 13.67 0.34 18.45
N ALA A 15 14.42 1.39 18.83
CA ALA A 15 15.85 1.49 18.50
C ALA A 15 16.65 0.27 18.99
N ARG A 16 16.47 -0.13 20.26
CA ARG A 16 17.13 -1.34 20.80
C ARG A 16 16.69 -2.63 20.10
N MET A 17 15.42 -2.73 19.72
CA MET A 17 14.93 -3.90 18.99
C MET A 17 15.59 -4.02 17.61
N PHE A 18 15.76 -2.90 16.90
CA PHE A 18 16.43 -2.89 15.61
C PHE A 18 17.93 -3.18 15.70
N GLU A 19 18.62 -2.73 16.75
CA GLU A 19 20.02 -3.13 17.04
C GLU A 19 20.16 -4.66 17.22
N GLN A 20 19.13 -5.32 17.74
CA GLN A 20 19.06 -6.77 17.89
C GLN A 20 18.53 -7.49 16.64
N GLY A 21 18.26 -6.76 15.55
CA GLY A 21 17.72 -7.31 14.31
C GLY A 21 16.26 -7.78 14.40
N ARG A 22 15.50 -7.31 15.40
CA ARG A 22 14.12 -7.73 15.67
C ARG A 22 13.12 -6.61 15.39
N ARG A 23 11.95 -6.99 14.88
CA ARG A 23 10.77 -6.12 14.73
C ARG A 23 9.70 -6.51 15.74
N PHE A 24 8.78 -5.59 16.03
CA PHE A 24 7.74 -5.78 17.04
C PHE A 24 6.73 -6.88 16.70
N ASP A 25 6.56 -7.18 15.43
CA ASP A 25 5.66 -8.19 14.89
C ASP A 25 6.38 -9.51 14.57
N GLY A 26 7.62 -9.67 15.03
CA GLY A 26 8.40 -10.91 14.87
C GLY A 26 8.97 -11.15 13.48
N ARG A 27 8.72 -10.25 12.52
CA ARG A 27 9.25 -10.35 11.16
C ARG A 27 10.73 -9.99 11.09
N GLY A 28 11.44 -10.55 10.11
CA GLY A 28 12.78 -10.14 9.74
C GLY A 28 12.82 -8.73 9.16
N LEU A 29 14.02 -8.15 9.09
CA LEU A 29 14.24 -6.79 8.57
C LEU A 29 13.85 -6.66 7.09
N LEU A 30 13.99 -7.74 6.32
CA LEU A 30 13.69 -7.79 4.88
C LEU A 30 12.33 -8.45 4.56
N ASP A 31 11.63 -8.94 5.59
CA ASP A 31 10.37 -9.65 5.37
C ASP A 31 9.21 -8.69 5.12
N PHE A 32 8.48 -8.96 4.05
CA PHE A 32 7.21 -8.29 3.77
C PHE A 32 6.11 -8.73 4.73
N ARG A 33 5.05 -7.93 4.82
CA ARG A 33 3.79 -8.42 5.41
C ARG A 33 3.14 -9.36 4.40
N GLU A 34 2.23 -10.19 4.88
CA GLU A 34 1.38 -11.01 4.02
C GLU A 34 0.75 -10.14 2.92
N LEU A 35 1.00 -10.50 1.66
CA LEU A 35 0.48 -9.85 0.48
C LEU A 35 -0.61 -10.73 -0.12
N VAL A 36 -1.83 -10.21 -0.19
CA VAL A 36 -2.96 -10.86 -0.84
C VAL A 36 -3.46 -9.94 -1.94
N VAL A 37 -3.55 -10.45 -3.16
CA VAL A 37 -4.11 -9.72 -4.31
C VAL A 37 -5.34 -10.47 -4.80
N GLU A 38 -6.48 -9.78 -4.76
CA GLU A 38 -7.76 -10.26 -5.27
C GLU A 38 -8.11 -9.44 -6.53
N GLU A 39 -8.26 -10.09 -7.68
CA GLU A 39 -8.72 -9.46 -8.92
C GLU A 39 -10.25 -9.57 -9.05
N GLY A 40 -10.86 -8.72 -9.89
CA GLY A 40 -12.31 -8.81 -10.17
C GLY A 40 -13.20 -8.38 -9.01
N VAL A 41 -12.71 -7.50 -8.14
CA VAL A 41 -13.39 -7.04 -6.92
C VAL A 41 -14.62 -6.18 -7.22
N SER A 42 -14.62 -5.49 -8.37
CA SER A 42 -15.72 -4.64 -8.84
C SER A 42 -16.28 -5.15 -10.16
N ASN A 43 -17.59 -5.47 -10.15
CA ASN A 43 -18.32 -5.90 -11.35
C ASN A 43 -18.62 -4.75 -12.33
N LYS A 44 -18.37 -3.49 -11.94
CA LYS A 44 -18.69 -2.28 -12.73
C LYS A 44 -17.45 -1.65 -13.37
N ALA A 45 -16.26 -2.04 -12.95
CA ALA A 45 -15.01 -1.54 -13.51
C ALA A 45 -14.48 -2.53 -14.55
N GLU A 46 -13.91 -2.02 -15.63
CA GLU A 46 -13.31 -2.81 -16.71
C GLU A 46 -12.10 -3.61 -16.22
N GLY A 47 -11.38 -3.07 -15.23
CA GLY A 47 -10.40 -3.81 -14.44
C GLY A 47 -10.51 -3.44 -12.97
N SER A 48 -10.32 -4.40 -12.06
CA SER A 48 -10.29 -4.12 -10.64
C SER A 48 -9.38 -5.07 -9.87
N ALA A 49 -8.73 -4.55 -8.84
CA ALA A 49 -7.88 -5.31 -7.95
C ALA A 49 -7.96 -4.76 -6.52
N ARG A 50 -7.86 -5.64 -5.54
CA ARG A 50 -7.71 -5.32 -4.12
C ARG A 50 -6.40 -5.94 -3.65
N ALA A 51 -5.53 -5.11 -3.11
CA ALA A 51 -4.28 -5.52 -2.51
C ALA A 51 -4.34 -5.32 -1.00
N LYS A 52 -4.06 -6.38 -0.24
CA LYS A 52 -3.89 -6.35 1.22
C LYS A 52 -2.44 -6.62 1.54
N LEU A 53 -1.83 -5.73 2.33
CA LEU A 53 -0.48 -5.86 2.86
C LEU A 53 -0.55 -5.85 4.40
N GLY A 54 -0.80 -7.02 4.99
CA GLY A 54 -1.20 -7.16 6.38
C GLY A 54 -2.50 -6.39 6.67
N LYS A 55 -2.43 -5.37 7.54
CA LYS A 55 -3.58 -4.52 7.89
C LYS A 55 -3.86 -3.37 6.90
N SER A 56 -2.96 -3.16 5.94
CA SER A 56 -3.12 -2.09 4.95
C SER A 56 -3.88 -2.65 3.75
N GLU A 57 -5.01 -2.05 3.40
CA GLU A 57 -5.84 -2.49 2.28
C GLU A 57 -6.03 -1.36 1.28
N VAL A 58 -5.89 -1.67 0.00
CA VAL A 58 -6.07 -0.74 -1.12
C VAL A 58 -6.92 -1.42 -2.19
N VAL A 59 -7.90 -0.69 -2.73
CA VAL A 59 -8.73 -1.14 -3.85
C VAL A 59 -8.51 -0.18 -5.02
N VAL A 60 -8.23 -0.75 -6.20
CA VAL A 60 -8.04 -0.03 -7.45
C VAL A 60 -9.09 -0.48 -8.45
N GLY A 61 -9.70 0.48 -9.14
CA GLY A 61 -10.57 0.25 -10.28
C GLY A 61 -10.04 1.03 -11.48
N VAL A 62 -9.92 0.36 -12.61
CA VAL A 62 -9.60 0.98 -13.89
C VAL A 62 -10.91 1.20 -14.63
N LYS A 63 -11.10 2.43 -15.10
CA LYS A 63 -12.21 2.80 -15.96
C LYS A 63 -11.70 3.46 -17.22
N MET A 64 -12.18 3.00 -18.36
CA MET A 64 -11.75 3.49 -19.67
C MET A 64 -12.91 4.16 -20.38
N SER A 65 -12.61 5.25 -21.09
CA SER A 65 -13.56 5.94 -21.95
C SER A 65 -12.81 6.45 -23.18
N VAL A 66 -13.49 6.49 -24.33
CA VAL A 66 -12.93 7.11 -25.54
C VAL A 66 -12.95 8.62 -25.35
N GLY A 67 -11.80 9.26 -25.57
CA GLY A 67 -11.63 10.71 -25.51
C GLY A 67 -10.65 11.18 -26.57
N GLU A 68 -10.66 12.48 -26.86
CA GLU A 68 -9.66 13.08 -27.74
C GLU A 68 -8.30 13.10 -27.04
N PRO A 69 -7.20 12.71 -27.72
CA PRO A 69 -5.87 12.76 -27.15
C PRO A 69 -5.44 14.21 -26.92
N PHE A 70 -4.50 14.42 -26.00
CA PHE A 70 -3.99 15.76 -25.77
C PHE A 70 -3.27 16.29 -27.03
N PRO A 71 -3.41 17.60 -27.38
CA PRO A 71 -2.86 18.16 -28.62
C PRO A 71 -1.35 18.01 -28.78
N ASP A 72 -0.64 17.97 -27.65
CA ASP A 72 0.81 17.78 -27.55
C ASP A 72 1.25 16.31 -27.70
N SER A 73 0.33 15.35 -27.62
CA SER A 73 0.59 13.92 -27.76
C SER A 73 -0.56 13.16 -28.45
N PRO A 74 -0.81 13.41 -29.76
CA PRO A 74 -1.98 12.89 -30.47
C PRO A 74 -1.99 11.37 -30.65
N ASN A 75 -0.84 10.71 -30.51
CA ASN A 75 -0.69 9.25 -30.70
C ASN A 75 -0.56 8.48 -29.36
N LYS A 76 -0.95 9.08 -28.22
CA LYS A 76 -0.88 8.45 -26.89
C LYS A 76 -2.26 8.50 -26.21
N GLY A 77 -2.65 7.40 -25.56
CA GLY A 77 -3.87 7.25 -24.77
C GLY A 77 -3.67 6.32 -23.59
#